data_AF-A0A4R4EBJ9-F1
#
_entry.id   AF-A0A4R4EBJ9-F1
#
_cell.length_a   1.000
_cell.length_b   1.000
_cell.length_c   1.000
_cell.angle_alpha   90.00
_cell.angle_beta   90.00
_cell.angle_gamma   90.00
#
_symmetry.space_group_name_H-M   'P 1'
#
loop_
_entity.id
_entity.type
_entity.pdbx_description
1 polymer ?
#
loop_
_entity_poly.entity_id
_entity_poly.type
_entity_poly.pdbx_seq_one_letter_code
_entity_poly.pdbx_strand_id
1 'polypeptide(L)'
;MKATQYPEVLDPSLVGTYPASAKAGGGYVWDAVLEYRVWCYPRSGAEDLAEGSDYYYAFESYEEAEEFAQSTKGAQAPLALVLQEEYISEPEEGHDIHMRERRVTEWPVRFLSRPRRTPDTIPAFLAPNAPPNRLDILRGLAQAPGASSLGA
;
A
#
# COMPACT_ATOMS: atom_id res chain seq x y z
N MET A 1 16.61 17.23 -9.36
CA MET A 1 15.32 16.50 -9.33
C MET A 1 14.94 16.38 -7.87
N LYS A 2 13.78 16.89 -7.44
CA LYS A 2 13.27 16.61 -6.09
C LYS A 2 13.03 15.10 -6.04
N ALA A 3 13.56 14.41 -5.03
CA ALA A 3 13.08 13.07 -4.73
C ALA A 3 11.59 13.20 -4.40
N THR A 4 10.73 12.49 -5.14
CA THR A 4 9.33 12.32 -4.77
C THR A 4 9.27 11.61 -3.41
N GLN A 5 8.33 12.00 -2.56
CA GLN A 5 8.25 11.45 -1.20
C GLN A 5 7.81 9.98 -1.22
N TYR A 6 7.11 9.58 -2.27
CA TYR A 6 6.53 8.27 -2.44
C TYR A 6 6.93 7.61 -3.77
N PRO A 7 6.88 6.27 -3.86
CA PRO A 7 7.25 5.51 -5.05
C PRO A 7 6.44 5.90 -6.29
N GLU A 8 7.06 5.83 -7.46
CA GLU A 8 6.35 5.88 -8.75
C GLU A 8 5.43 4.65 -8.91
N VAL A 9 4.37 4.80 -9.71
CA VAL A 9 3.52 3.69 -10.12
C VAL A 9 4.28 2.71 -11.01
N LEU A 10 3.88 1.43 -10.97
CA LEU A 10 4.51 0.35 -11.71
C LEU A 10 4.39 0.53 -13.24
N ASP A 11 3.22 0.94 -13.70
CA ASP A 11 2.93 1.16 -15.12
C ASP A 11 1.93 2.33 -15.25
N PRO A 12 2.40 3.53 -15.63
CA PRO A 12 1.54 4.69 -15.86
C PRO A 12 0.38 4.44 -16.83
N SER A 13 0.57 3.57 -17.83
CA SER A 13 -0.47 3.29 -18.84
C SER A 13 -1.67 2.51 -18.31
N LEU A 14 -1.56 1.92 -17.12
CA LEU A 14 -2.63 1.18 -16.45
C LEU A 14 -3.36 1.99 -15.38
N VAL A 15 -2.91 3.21 -15.08
CA VAL A 15 -3.58 4.08 -14.10
C VAL A 15 -5.00 4.39 -14.56
N GLY A 16 -5.96 4.24 -13.64
CA GLY A 16 -7.39 4.39 -13.89
C GLY A 16 -8.07 3.15 -14.48
N THR A 17 -7.33 2.08 -14.78
CA THR A 17 -7.91 0.84 -15.36
C THR A 17 -8.26 -0.22 -14.31
N TYR A 18 -7.73 -0.09 -13.09
CA TYR A 18 -8.00 -1.03 -12.01
C TYR A 18 -9.42 -0.85 -11.47
N PRO A 19 -10.10 -1.92 -11.04
CA PRO A 19 -11.46 -1.82 -10.51
C PRO A 19 -11.50 -0.99 -9.21
N ALA A 20 -12.62 -0.30 -9.00
CA ALA A 20 -12.87 0.45 -7.77
C ALA A 20 -12.74 -0.43 -6.51
N SER A 21 -13.23 -1.67 -6.60
CA SER A 21 -13.14 -2.63 -5.50
C SER A 21 -11.73 -3.20 -5.35
N ALA A 22 -11.20 -3.12 -4.13
CA ALA A 22 -9.95 -3.74 -3.73
C ALA A 22 -10.18 -4.64 -2.51
N LYS A 23 -9.24 -5.56 -2.23
CA LYS A 23 -9.35 -6.39 -1.02
C LYS A 23 -9.17 -5.52 0.22
N ALA A 24 -10.08 -5.66 1.18
CA ALA A 24 -9.94 -5.09 2.51
C ALA A 24 -8.94 -5.90 3.34
N GLY A 25 -8.34 -5.27 4.34
CA GLY A 25 -7.26 -5.86 5.12
C GLY A 25 -5.94 -5.81 4.35
N GLY A 26 -5.17 -4.75 4.55
CA GLY A 26 -3.94 -4.48 3.82
C GLY A 26 -3.03 -3.60 4.66
N GLY A 27 -1.80 -3.97 4.95
CA GLY A 27 -1.07 -5.16 4.60
C GLY A 27 0.29 -5.03 5.26
N TYR A 28 0.83 -6.16 5.65
CA TYR A 28 2.15 -6.19 6.28
C TYR A 28 3.27 -5.82 5.29
N VAL A 29 3.04 -6.06 3.99
CA VAL A 29 4.04 -5.98 2.91
C VAL A 29 3.43 -5.43 1.62
N TRP A 30 4.24 -4.81 0.75
CA TRP A 30 3.82 -4.33 -0.57
C TRP A 30 4.93 -4.60 -1.60
N ASP A 31 4.56 -4.83 -2.85
CA ASP A 31 5.51 -5.09 -3.94
C ASP A 31 5.67 -3.88 -4.87
N ALA A 32 4.56 -3.26 -5.26
CA ALA A 32 4.54 -2.09 -6.13
C ALA A 32 3.32 -1.20 -5.89
N VAL A 33 3.43 0.09 -6.23
CA VAL A 33 2.27 0.99 -6.32
C VAL A 33 1.67 0.87 -7.71
N LEU A 34 0.35 0.74 -7.81
CA LEU A 34 -0.36 0.61 -9.09
C LEU A 34 -0.98 1.94 -9.52
N GLU A 35 -1.58 2.67 -8.57
CA GLU A 35 -2.13 4.02 -8.78
C GLU A 35 -2.35 4.70 -7.43
N TYR A 36 -2.32 6.03 -7.41
CA TYR A 36 -2.78 6.83 -6.28
C TYR A 36 -4.25 7.18 -6.49
N ARG A 37 -5.09 6.93 -5.48
CA ARG A 37 -6.54 7.15 -5.54
C ARG A 37 -6.95 8.26 -4.61
N VAL A 38 -7.74 9.20 -5.13
CA VAL A 38 -8.46 10.19 -4.33
C VAL A 38 -9.94 9.90 -4.40
N TRP A 39 -10.49 9.43 -3.28
CA TRP A 39 -11.92 9.15 -3.16
C TRP A 39 -12.70 10.43 -2.90
N CYS A 40 -13.79 10.62 -3.66
CA CYS A 40 -14.71 11.74 -3.59
C CYS A 40 -16.07 11.26 -3.10
N TYR A 41 -16.61 11.98 -2.12
CA TYR A 41 -17.87 11.63 -1.44
C TYR A 41 -18.90 12.75 -1.68
N PRO A 42 -19.92 12.55 -2.52
CA PRO A 42 -20.97 13.55 -2.73
C PRO A 42 -21.65 13.98 -1.42
N ARG A 43 -21.86 13.02 -0.50
CA ARG A 43 -22.37 13.27 0.86
C ARG A 43 -21.49 14.20 1.71
N SER A 44 -20.22 14.35 1.34
CA SER A 44 -19.26 15.25 1.98
C SER A 44 -19.01 16.52 1.15
N GLY A 45 -19.80 16.75 0.10
CA GLY A 45 -19.79 17.97 -0.70
C GLY A 45 -18.96 17.91 -1.97
N ALA A 46 -18.53 16.72 -2.41
CA ALA A 46 -18.04 16.52 -3.77
C ALA A 46 -19.19 16.68 -4.78
N GLU A 47 -18.84 16.94 -6.04
CA GLU A 47 -19.81 16.96 -7.13
C GLU A 47 -20.46 15.57 -7.28
N ASP A 48 -21.76 15.53 -7.51
CA ASP A 48 -22.48 14.27 -7.68
C ASP A 48 -22.34 13.76 -9.12
N LEU A 49 -21.22 13.11 -9.41
CA LEU A 49 -20.93 12.54 -10.73
C LEU A 49 -21.40 11.08 -10.87
N ALA A 50 -21.91 10.49 -9.81
CA ALA A 50 -22.20 9.05 -9.72
C ALA A 50 -23.52 8.74 -8.99
N GLU A 51 -24.51 9.61 -9.12
CA GLU A 51 -25.87 9.43 -8.58
C GLU A 51 -25.89 9.08 -7.08
N GLY A 52 -25.14 9.86 -6.30
CA GLY A 52 -24.97 9.71 -4.87
C GLY A 52 -23.93 8.67 -4.44
N SER A 53 -23.32 7.95 -5.39
CA SER A 53 -22.27 6.98 -5.12
C SER A 53 -20.90 7.63 -4.92
N ASP A 54 -20.07 7.00 -4.10
CA ASP A 54 -18.66 7.40 -3.96
C ASP A 54 -17.88 6.99 -5.23
N TYR A 55 -16.94 7.83 -5.64
CA TYR A 55 -16.10 7.62 -6.82
C TYR A 55 -14.66 8.04 -6.53
N TYR A 56 -13.72 7.74 -7.42
CA TYR A 56 -12.34 8.16 -7.25
C TYR A 56 -11.71 8.67 -8.55
N TYR A 57 -10.68 9.49 -8.39
CA TYR A 57 -9.72 9.81 -9.43
C TYR A 57 -8.43 9.04 -9.18
N ALA A 58 -7.81 8.56 -10.25
CA ALA A 58 -6.55 7.83 -10.21
C ALA A 58 -5.42 8.70 -10.78
N PHE A 59 -4.25 8.65 -10.15
CA PHE A 59 -3.08 9.44 -10.48
C PHE A 59 -1.82 8.59 -10.54
N GLU A 60 -0.89 9.00 -11.38
CA GLU A 60 0.44 8.38 -11.54
C GLU A 60 1.40 8.80 -10.41
N SER A 61 1.17 9.97 -9.81
CA SER A 61 2.00 10.52 -8.74
C SER A 61 1.19 10.84 -7.50
N TYR A 62 1.85 10.74 -6.33
CA TYR A 62 1.24 11.14 -5.07
C TYR A 62 1.02 12.65 -5.02
N GLU A 63 1.96 13.42 -5.56
CA GLU A 63 1.93 14.88 -5.52
C GLU A 63 0.72 15.44 -6.27
N GLU A 64 0.39 14.91 -7.45
CA GLU A 64 -0.83 15.28 -8.19
C GLU A 64 -2.10 14.87 -7.44
N ALA A 65 -2.11 13.66 -6.86
CA ALA A 65 -3.23 13.19 -6.05
C ALA A 65 -3.46 14.09 -4.82
N GLU A 66 -2.40 14.51 -4.15
CA GLU A 66 -2.48 15.39 -2.99
C GLU A 66 -2.95 16.80 -3.38
N GLU A 67 -2.42 17.38 -4.46
CA GLU A 67 -2.89 18.68 -4.97
C GLU A 67 -4.39 18.64 -5.32
N PHE A 68 -4.83 17.56 -5.97
CA PHE A 68 -6.23 17.35 -6.28
C PHE A 68 -7.09 17.22 -5.01
N ALA A 69 -6.66 16.42 -4.04
CA ALA A 69 -7.38 16.23 -2.79
C ALA A 69 -7.53 17.53 -1.98
N GLN A 70 -6.49 18.38 -1.96
CA GLN A 70 -6.51 19.66 -1.24
C GLN A 70 -7.39 20.72 -1.92
N SER A 71 -7.55 20.64 -3.25
CA SER A 71 -8.34 21.59 -4.04
C SER A 71 -9.79 21.15 -4.27
N THR A 72 -10.13 19.89 -3.97
CA THR A 72 -11.43 19.30 -4.26
C THR A 72 -12.27 19.14 -2.99
N LYS A 73 -13.42 19.83 -2.94
CA LYS A 73 -14.37 19.67 -1.83
C LYS A 73 -14.90 18.24 -1.76
N GLY A 74 -14.97 17.66 -0.57
CA GLY A 74 -15.47 16.30 -0.36
C GLY A 74 -14.51 15.19 -0.81
N ALA A 75 -13.29 15.52 -1.25
CA ALA A 75 -12.22 14.56 -1.48
C ALA A 75 -11.56 14.12 -0.17
N GLN A 76 -11.07 12.88 -0.14
CA GLN A 76 -10.24 12.35 0.95
C GLN A 76 -8.75 12.46 0.63
N ALA A 77 -7.91 12.27 1.64
CA ALA A 77 -6.46 12.15 1.44
C ALA A 77 -6.14 10.96 0.50
N PRO A 78 -5.07 11.06 -0.31
CA PRO A 78 -4.69 9.98 -1.23
C PRO A 78 -4.45 8.65 -0.52
N LEU A 79 -4.93 7.58 -1.15
CA LEU A 79 -4.55 6.20 -0.87
C LEU A 79 -3.69 5.68 -2.02
N ALA A 80 -2.83 4.70 -1.74
CA ALA A 80 -2.11 3.98 -2.77
C ALA A 80 -2.78 2.63 -3.01
N LEU A 81 -3.19 2.34 -4.24
CA LEU A 81 -3.49 0.97 -4.65
C LEU A 81 -2.16 0.24 -4.80
N VAL A 82 -1.95 -0.81 -4.01
CA VAL A 82 -0.70 -1.58 -4.03
C VAL A 82 -0.91 -2.99 -4.54
N LEU A 83 0.08 -3.46 -5.30
CA LEU A 83 0.24 -4.86 -5.65
C LEU A 83 0.88 -5.61 -4.49
N GLN A 84 0.33 -6.80 -4.22
CA GLN A 84 0.94 -7.80 -3.38
C GLN A 84 1.03 -9.10 -4.19
N GLU A 85 2.23 -9.51 -4.55
CA GLU A 85 2.46 -10.82 -5.20
C GLU A 85 2.29 -11.95 -4.20
N GLU A 86 2.66 -11.67 -2.94
CA GLU A 86 2.42 -12.52 -1.77
C GLU A 86 2.08 -11.62 -0.59
N TYR A 87 1.32 -12.13 0.37
CA TYR A 87 0.90 -11.34 1.53
C TYR A 87 0.81 -12.18 2.81
N ILE A 88 0.69 -11.48 3.92
CA ILE A 88 0.42 -12.06 5.23
C ILE A 88 -1.06 -11.82 5.53
N SER A 89 -1.79 -12.91 5.77
CA SER A 89 -3.17 -12.88 6.21
C SER A 89 -3.21 -13.13 7.71
N GLU A 90 -3.96 -12.32 8.43
CA GLU A 90 -4.23 -12.49 9.87
C GLU A 90 -5.74 -12.65 10.04
N PRO A 91 -6.32 -13.85 9.76
CA PRO A 91 -7.75 -14.08 9.90
C PRO A 91 -8.23 -13.97 11.34
N GLU A 92 -7.36 -14.27 12.30
CA GLU A 92 -7.57 -14.14 13.74
C GLU A 92 -6.38 -13.40 14.34
N GLU A 93 -6.60 -12.60 15.38
CA GLU A 93 -5.54 -11.83 16.04
C GLU A 93 -4.37 -12.73 16.46
N GLY A 94 -3.16 -12.40 16.00
CA GLY A 94 -1.94 -13.15 16.25
C GLY A 94 -1.76 -14.41 15.38
N HIS A 95 -2.69 -14.72 14.48
CA HIS A 95 -2.59 -15.87 13.58
C HIS A 95 -2.13 -15.46 12.18
N ASP A 96 -0.83 -15.28 12.01
CA ASP A 96 -0.23 -14.88 10.73
C ASP A 96 -0.04 -16.07 9.76
N ILE A 97 -0.59 -15.96 8.55
CA ILE A 97 -0.50 -16.97 7.47
C ILE A 97 0.15 -16.37 6.22
N HIS A 98 1.16 -17.05 5.65
CA HIS A 98 1.73 -16.69 4.35
C HIS A 98 0.80 -17.12 3.21
N MET A 99 0.26 -16.14 2.50
CA MET A 99 -0.53 -16.34 1.29
C MET A 99 0.34 -16.10 0.05
N ARG A 100 0.46 -17.10 -0.81
CA ARG A 100 1.21 -17.05 -2.08
C ARG A 100 0.28 -16.83 -3.26
N GLU A 101 -0.52 -15.78 -3.14
CA GLU A 101 -1.51 -15.40 -4.14
C GLU A 101 -1.43 -13.91 -4.40
N ARG A 102 -1.54 -13.54 -5.68
CA ARG A 102 -1.52 -12.16 -6.12
C ARG A 102 -2.83 -11.46 -5.76
N ARG A 103 -2.75 -10.25 -5.18
CA ARG A 103 -3.91 -9.39 -4.93
C ARG A 103 -3.58 -7.90 -5.02
N VAL A 104 -4.63 -7.09 -4.98
CA VAL A 104 -4.57 -5.62 -4.88
C VAL A 104 -5.35 -5.13 -3.66
N THR A 105 -4.80 -4.13 -2.97
CA THR A 105 -5.39 -3.54 -1.77
C THR A 105 -5.03 -2.05 -1.69
N GLU A 106 -5.84 -1.26 -1.00
CA GLU A 106 -5.57 0.17 -0.79
C GLU A 106 -4.85 0.39 0.53
N TRP A 107 -3.79 1.19 0.50
CA TRP A 107 -2.97 1.51 1.66
C TRP A 107 -2.95 3.01 1.94
N PRO A 108 -2.93 3.41 3.23
CA PRO A 108 -2.45 4.73 3.60
C PRO A 108 -1.04 4.95 3.07
N VAL A 109 -0.81 6.03 2.32
CA VAL A 109 0.46 6.33 1.65
C VAL A 109 1.67 6.30 2.59
N ARG A 110 1.49 6.69 3.87
CA ARG A 110 2.53 6.61 4.91
C ARG A 110 3.15 5.22 5.07
N PHE A 111 2.43 4.15 4.74
CA PHE A 111 2.95 2.78 4.82
C PHE A 111 3.92 2.44 3.69
N LEU A 112 3.97 3.22 2.62
CA LEU A 112 4.98 3.09 1.55
C LEU A 112 6.38 3.52 1.99
N SER A 113 6.51 4.18 3.15
CA SER A 113 7.81 4.42 3.78
C SER A 113 8.47 3.14 4.31
N ARG A 114 7.68 2.07 4.47
CA ARG A 114 8.20 0.74 4.81
C ARG A 114 8.96 0.17 3.61
N PRO A 115 10.03 -0.61 3.83
CA PRO A 115 10.71 -1.33 2.76
C PRO A 115 9.73 -2.14 1.90
N ARG A 116 10.00 -2.19 0.59
CA ARG A 116 9.32 -3.12 -0.32
C ARG A 116 9.57 -4.55 0.12
N ARG A 117 8.59 -5.42 -0.11
CA ARG A 117 8.72 -6.85 0.13
C ARG A 117 9.90 -7.39 -0.69
N THR A 118 10.73 -8.18 -0.03
CA THR A 118 11.73 -9.04 -0.64
C THR A 118 11.30 -10.50 -0.48
N PRO A 119 11.92 -11.45 -1.21
CA PRO A 119 11.70 -12.88 -0.98
C PRO A 119 11.88 -13.31 0.48
N ASP A 120 12.70 -12.59 1.25
CA ASP A 120 12.99 -12.89 2.66
C ASP A 120 12.03 -12.24 3.66
N THR A 121 11.23 -11.24 3.25
CA THR A 121 10.42 -10.43 4.17
C THR A 121 9.39 -11.26 4.93
N ILE A 122 8.58 -12.06 4.22
CA ILE A 122 7.54 -12.89 4.85
C ILE A 122 8.16 -14.08 5.61
N PRO A 123 9.13 -14.84 5.05
CA PRO A 123 9.82 -15.88 5.80
C PRO A 123 10.46 -15.39 7.10
N ALA A 124 11.11 -14.22 7.09
CA ALA A 124 11.70 -13.62 8.27
C ALA A 124 10.64 -13.24 9.31
N PHE A 125 9.52 -12.67 8.87
CA PHE A 125 8.42 -12.29 9.75
C PHE A 125 7.81 -13.49 10.46
N LEU A 126 7.66 -14.63 9.77
CA LEU A 126 7.07 -15.85 10.32
C LEU A 126 8.07 -16.77 11.04
N ALA A 127 9.35 -16.41 11.08
CA ALA A 127 10.38 -17.24 11.67
C ALA A 127 10.14 -17.45 13.19
N PRO A 128 10.42 -18.65 13.74
CA PRO A 128 10.23 -18.93 15.17
C PRO A 128 11.14 -18.07 16.07
N ASN A 129 12.23 -17.56 15.51
CA ASN A 129 13.21 -16.68 16.14
C ASN A 129 13.12 -15.23 15.61
N ALA A 130 11.99 -14.83 15.03
CA ALA A 130 11.69 -13.44 14.71
C ALA A 130 11.80 -12.55 15.98
N PRO A 131 12.11 -11.25 15.84
CA PRO A 131 12.16 -10.35 16.99
C PRO A 131 10.81 -10.32 17.72
N PRO A 132 10.80 -10.00 19.04
CA PRO A 132 9.56 -9.95 19.83
C PRO A 132 8.46 -9.09 19.20
N ASN A 133 8.86 -8.00 18.53
CA ASN A 133 7.99 -7.20 17.70
C ASN A 133 8.27 -7.48 16.21
N ARG A 134 7.53 -8.42 15.62
CA ARG A 134 7.70 -8.85 14.22
C ARG A 134 7.50 -7.72 13.20
N LEU A 135 6.73 -6.69 13.56
CA LEU A 135 6.54 -5.51 12.69
C LEU A 135 7.84 -4.76 12.42
N ASP A 136 8.87 -4.92 13.26
CA ASP A 136 10.15 -4.24 13.06
C ASP A 136 10.89 -4.77 11.83
N ILE A 137 10.66 -6.02 11.42
CA ILE A 137 11.14 -6.55 10.12
C ILE A 137 10.50 -5.76 8.98
N LEU A 138 9.18 -5.59 9.04
CA LEU A 138 8.39 -4.91 8.00
C LEU A 138 8.66 -3.42 7.92
N ARG A 139 9.17 -2.83 9.01
CA ARG A 139 9.60 -1.42 9.07
C ARG A 139 11.07 -1.25 8.69
N GLY A 140 11.81 -2.33 8.44
CA GLY A 140 13.25 -2.30 8.19
C GLY A 140 14.12 -1.98 9.42
N LEU A 141 13.56 -2.10 10.62
CA LEU A 141 14.24 -1.83 11.89
C LEU A 141 14.96 -3.07 12.45
N ALA A 142 14.60 -4.26 11.99
CA ALA A 142 15.23 -5.52 12.37
C ALA A 142 15.50 -6.38 11.13
N GLN A 143 16.63 -7.10 11.14
CA GLN A 143 16.96 -8.06 10.09
C GLN A 143 16.39 -9.45 10.41
N ALA A 144 16.24 -10.26 9.37
CA ALA A 144 15.91 -11.66 9.52
C ALA A 144 16.96 -12.39 10.38
N PRO A 145 16.55 -13.30 11.27
CA PRO A 145 17.50 -14.09 12.03
C PRO A 145 18.35 -14.98 11.08
N GLY A 146 19.67 -14.82 11.14
CA GLY A 146 20.63 -15.53 10.28
C GLY A 146 21.17 -14.74 9.09
N ALA A 147 20.74 -13.49 8.88
CA ALA A 147 21.40 -12.57 7.97
C ALA A 147 22.76 -12.16 8.56
N SER A 148 23.79 -12.96 8.30
CA SER A 148 25.17 -12.52 8.52
C SER A 148 25.43 -11.31 7.64
N SER A 149 25.85 -10.20 8.26
CA SER A 149 26.42 -9.05 7.56
C SER A 149 27.69 -9.49 6.82
N LEU A 150 27.57 -9.88 5.56
CA LEU A 150 28.70 -9.92 4.65
C LEU A 150 28.86 -8.51 4.07
N GLY A 151 29.81 -7.76 4.61
CA GLY A 151 30.24 -6.49 4.03
C GLY A 151 30.85 -5.53 5.04
N ALA A 152 32.11 -5.77 5.39
CA ALA A 152 33.06 -4.70 5.66
C ALA A 152 33.74 -4.31 4.34
#